data_AF-F6AIT9-F1
#
_entry.id   AF-F6AIT9-F1
#
_cell.length_a   1.000
_cell.length_b   1.000
_cell.length_c   1.000
_cell.angle_alpha   90.00
_cell.angle_beta   90.00
_cell.angle_gamma   90.00
#
_symmetry.space_group_name_H-M   'P 1'
#
loop_
_entity.id
_entity.type
_entity.pdbx_description
1 polymer ?
#
loop_
_entity_poly.entity_id
_entity_poly.type
_entity_poly.pdbx_seq_one_letter_code
_entity_poly.pdbx_strand_id
1 'polypeptide(L)'
;MHYRDVLQIHRSAKRFKRLALWAGILLCLIMLLGKSKWYLAGVPANPASVEMMKDYVRGAGADPATLILSDHHGTCGRFSYIGKDGKRTAPMGFVAIPGQGVVPSLLTDEWNKSRCAGPRSAP
;
A
#
# COMPACT_ATOMS: atom_id res chain seq x y z
N MET A 1 46.85 1.99 -28.87
CA MET A 1 46.00 2.87 -28.04
C MET A 1 46.79 4.14 -27.76
N HIS A 2 46.31 5.30 -28.22
CA HIS A 2 47.05 6.56 -28.11
C HIS A 2 46.97 7.12 -26.68
N TYR A 3 48.07 7.66 -26.17
CA TYR A 3 48.20 8.24 -24.82
C TYR A 3 47.14 9.32 -24.50
N ARG A 4 46.60 9.99 -25.53
CA ARG A 4 45.51 10.97 -25.40
C ARG A 4 44.17 10.33 -25.03
N ASP A 5 43.91 9.09 -25.43
CA ASP A 5 42.66 8.38 -25.12
C ASP A 5 42.61 7.98 -23.64
N VAL A 6 43.74 7.55 -23.07
CA VAL A 6 43.87 7.18 -21.66
C VAL A 6 43.61 8.39 -20.73
N LEU A 7 44.07 9.58 -21.14
CA LEU A 7 43.83 10.83 -20.39
C LEU A 7 42.37 11.29 -20.45
N GLN A 8 41.68 11.11 -21.58
CA GLN A 8 40.26 11.42 -21.69
C GLN A 8 39.40 10.47 -20.84
N ILE A 9 39.72 9.18 -20.82
CA ILE A 9 39.04 8.17 -19.97
C ILE A 9 39.24 8.48 -18.48
N HIS A 10 40.44 8.91 -18.07
CA HIS A 10 40.67 9.32 -16.68
C HIS A 10 39.89 10.57 -16.28
N ARG A 11 39.74 11.54 -17.18
CA ARG A 11 39.02 12.79 -16.92
C ARG A 11 37.50 12.58 -16.88
N SER A 12 36.96 11.72 -17.74
CA SER A 12 35.55 11.31 -17.69
C SER A 12 35.25 10.48 -16.45
N ALA A 13 36.12 9.54 -16.07
CA ALA A 13 35.99 8.75 -14.85
C ALA A 13 35.98 9.62 -13.58
N LYS A 14 36.78 10.68 -13.52
CA LYS A 14 36.81 11.61 -12.37
C LYS A 14 35.53 12.43 -12.24
N ARG A 15 34.94 12.86 -13.37
CA ARG A 15 33.65 13.55 -13.40
C ARG A 15 32.49 12.61 -13.03
N PHE A 16 32.50 11.38 -13.53
CA PHE A 16 31.51 10.36 -13.21
C PHE A 16 31.53 9.98 -11.72
N LYS A 17 32.72 9.77 -11.15
CA LYS A 17 32.87 9.53 -9.70
C LYS A 17 32.27 10.65 -8.86
N ARG A 18 32.48 11.90 -9.24
CA ARG A 18 31.93 13.05 -8.52
C ARG A 18 30.41 13.10 -8.63
N LEU A 19 29.84 12.85 -9.82
CA LEU A 19 28.38 12.78 -10.01
C LEU A 19 27.73 11.64 -9.23
N ALA A 20 28.35 10.44 -9.24
CA ALA A 20 27.87 9.29 -8.48
C ALA A 20 27.88 9.56 -6.96
N LEU A 21 28.90 10.26 -6.47
CA LEU A 21 29.01 10.63 -5.07
C LEU A 21 27.92 11.63 -4.66
N TRP A 22 27.66 12.65 -5.49
CA TRP A 22 26.55 13.58 -5.27
C TRP A 22 25.18 12.90 -5.34
N ALA A 23 24.97 11.98 -6.29
CA ALA A 23 23.74 11.20 -6.38
C ALA A 23 23.52 10.31 -5.15
N GLY A 24 24.57 9.66 -4.64
CA GLY A 24 24.52 8.87 -3.41
C GLY A 24 24.20 9.69 -2.17
N ILE A 25 24.82 10.88 -2.03
CA ILE A 25 24.52 11.81 -0.94
C ILE A 25 23.06 12.29 -1.01
N LEU A 26 22.56 12.60 -2.21
CA LEU A 26 21.17 13.00 -2.42
C LEU A 26 20.20 11.88 -2.01
N LEU A 27 20.50 10.64 -2.37
CA LEU A 27 19.71 9.45 -1.99
C LEU A 27 19.69 9.22 -0.48
N CYS A 28 20.84 9.36 0.19
CA CYS A 28 20.92 9.29 1.65
C CYS A 28 20.13 10.42 2.33
N LEU A 29 20.18 11.65 1.80
CA LEU A 29 19.38 12.77 2.32
C LEU A 29 17.88 12.52 2.12
N ILE A 30 17.44 11.96 0.99
CA ILE A 30 16.05 11.56 0.76
C ILE A 30 15.62 10.48 1.76
N MET A 31 16.48 9.53 2.08
CA MET A 31 16.18 8.50 3.09
C MET A 31 16.13 9.06 4.52
N LEU A 32 17.01 10.01 4.87
CA LEU A 32 17.10 10.57 6.23
C LEU A 32 16.06 11.65 6.53
N LEU A 33 15.74 12.52 5.56
CA LEU A 33 14.72 13.57 5.71
C LEU A 33 13.34 13.12 5.24
N GLY A 34 13.26 12.03 4.47
CA GLY A 34 12.01 11.37 4.16
C GLY A 34 11.41 10.76 5.40
N LYS A 35 10.51 11.50 6.07
CA LYS A 35 9.46 10.93 6.95
C LYS A 35 8.49 10.02 6.19
N SER A 36 8.87 9.54 5.02
CA SER A 36 8.18 8.53 4.25
C SER A 36 8.41 7.21 4.98
N LYS A 37 7.41 6.82 5.78
CA LYS A 37 7.03 5.41 5.85
C LYS A 37 7.01 4.92 4.42
N TRP A 38 8.06 4.23 4.00
CA TRP A 38 8.07 3.49 2.76
C TRP A 38 7.08 2.36 3.02
N TYR A 39 5.80 2.64 2.80
CA TYR A 39 4.81 1.61 2.63
C TYR A 39 5.28 0.87 1.39
N LEU A 40 6.06 -0.20 1.61
CA LEU A 40 6.16 -1.31 0.67
C LEU A 40 4.77 -1.44 0.08
N ALA A 41 4.63 -1.15 -1.22
CA ALA A 41 3.36 -1.19 -1.92
C ALA A 41 2.61 -2.40 -1.36
N GLY A 42 1.50 -2.11 -0.66
CA GLY A 42 0.88 -3.06 0.25
C GLY A 42 0.75 -4.42 -0.41
N VAL A 43 0.93 -5.50 0.36
CA VAL A 43 0.72 -6.86 -0.11
C VAL A 43 -0.60 -6.87 -0.91
N PRO A 44 -0.57 -7.23 -2.21
CA PRO A 44 -1.73 -7.11 -3.06
C PRO A 44 -2.90 -7.85 -2.43
N ALA A 45 -4.11 -7.32 -2.61
CA ALA A 45 -5.31 -7.91 -2.05
C ALA A 45 -5.39 -9.38 -2.43
N ASN A 46 -5.60 -10.25 -1.43
CA ASN A 46 -5.77 -11.67 -1.70
C ASN A 46 -7.03 -11.85 -2.56
N PRO A 47 -6.97 -12.49 -3.74
CA PRO A 47 -8.13 -12.61 -4.62
C PRO A 47 -9.33 -13.28 -3.93
N ALA A 48 -9.11 -14.22 -3.01
CA ALA A 48 -10.18 -14.82 -2.22
C ALA A 48 -10.85 -13.81 -1.27
N SER A 49 -10.08 -12.88 -0.70
CA SER A 49 -10.62 -11.80 0.16
C SER A 49 -11.46 -10.80 -0.63
N VAL A 50 -11.07 -10.53 -1.87
CA VAL A 50 -11.82 -9.65 -2.77
C VAL A 50 -13.17 -10.29 -3.12
N GLU A 51 -13.18 -11.59 -3.41
CA GLU A 51 -14.42 -12.29 -3.74
C GLU A 51 -15.38 -12.35 -2.55
N MET A 52 -14.87 -12.68 -1.35
CA MET A 52 -15.66 -12.60 -0.11
C MET A 52 -16.25 -11.20 0.11
N MET A 53 -15.51 -10.15 -0.25
CA MET A 53 -15.98 -8.77 -0.12
C MET A 53 -17.08 -8.42 -1.12
N LYS A 54 -16.96 -8.90 -2.37
CA LYS A 54 -18.03 -8.73 -3.37
C LYS A 54 -19.31 -9.41 -2.91
N ASP A 55 -19.22 -10.59 -2.31
CA ASP A 55 -20.38 -11.29 -1.74
C ASP A 55 -21.00 -10.50 -0.59
N TYR A 56 -20.19 -9.89 0.29
CA TYR A 56 -20.67 -8.99 1.33
C TYR A 56 -21.41 -7.76 0.74
N VAL A 57 -20.84 -7.10 -0.27
CA VAL A 57 -21.47 -5.94 -0.95
C VAL A 57 -22.78 -6.34 -1.63
N ARG A 58 -22.80 -7.51 -2.28
CA ARG A 58 -24.02 -8.09 -2.87
C ARG A 58 -25.08 -8.36 -1.80
N GLY A 59 -24.68 -8.93 -0.66
CA GLY A 59 -25.57 -9.17 0.50
C GLY A 59 -26.12 -7.87 1.12
N ALA A 60 -25.33 -6.79 1.10
CA ALA A 60 -25.77 -5.45 1.47
C ALA A 60 -26.69 -4.79 0.41
N GLY A 61 -26.95 -5.47 -0.71
CA GLY A 61 -27.82 -5.02 -1.78
C GLY A 61 -27.17 -3.99 -2.72
N ALA A 62 -25.85 -3.84 -2.70
CA ALA A 62 -25.11 -2.98 -3.61
C ALA A 62 -24.49 -3.78 -4.77
N ASP A 63 -24.16 -3.11 -5.86
CA ASP A 63 -23.47 -3.74 -6.98
C ASP A 63 -21.99 -4.00 -6.58
N PRO A 64 -21.51 -5.26 -6.62
CA PRO A 64 -20.12 -5.60 -6.31
C PRO A 64 -19.09 -4.87 -7.20
N ALA A 65 -19.47 -4.39 -8.39
CA ALA A 65 -18.59 -3.57 -9.23
C ALA A 65 -18.26 -2.20 -8.61
N THR A 66 -19.06 -1.75 -7.64
CA THR A 66 -18.88 -0.48 -6.94
C THR A 66 -17.97 -0.60 -5.71
N LEU A 67 -17.43 -1.79 -5.44
CA LEU A 67 -16.50 -2.02 -4.34
C LEU A 67 -15.18 -1.26 -4.57
N ILE A 68 -14.82 -0.45 -3.58
CA ILE A 68 -13.56 0.31 -3.55
C ILE A 68 -12.76 -0.17 -2.33
N LEU A 69 -11.64 -0.84 -2.59
CA LEU A 69 -10.69 -1.29 -1.57
C LEU A 69 -9.58 -0.25 -1.38
N SER A 70 -9.28 0.09 -0.12
CA SER A 70 -8.19 1.00 0.25
C SER A 70 -7.39 0.42 1.42
N ASP A 71 -6.10 0.77 1.51
CA ASP A 71 -5.21 0.36 2.61
C ASP A 71 -5.24 -1.15 2.90
N HIS A 72 -5.28 -1.97 1.85
CA HIS A 72 -5.37 -3.42 1.97
C HIS A 72 -3.98 -4.06 2.16
N HIS A 73 -3.94 -5.10 2.99
CA HIS A 73 -2.75 -5.91 3.26
C HIS A 73 -3.15 -7.39 3.29
N GLY A 74 -3.15 -8.02 2.11
CA GLY A 74 -3.54 -9.43 1.99
C GLY A 74 -5.02 -9.65 2.28
N THR A 75 -5.37 -9.98 3.53
CA THR A 75 -6.74 -10.36 3.96
C THR A 75 -7.45 -9.31 4.80
N CYS A 76 -6.81 -8.19 5.16
CA CYS A 76 -7.46 -7.09 5.85
C CYS A 76 -7.28 -5.78 5.10
N GLY A 77 -8.11 -4.79 5.40
CA GLY A 77 -7.98 -3.46 4.82
C GLY A 77 -9.17 -2.57 5.16
N ARG A 78 -9.36 -1.51 4.39
CA ARG A 78 -10.56 -0.69 4.42
C ARG A 78 -11.32 -0.83 3.11
N PHE A 79 -12.62 -0.68 3.17
CA PHE A 79 -13.47 -0.73 1.99
C PHE A 79 -14.61 0.27 2.09
N SER A 80 -15.12 0.65 0.92
CA SER A 80 -16.34 1.41 0.74
C SER A 80 -17.03 0.92 -0.53
N TYR A 81 -18.32 1.11 -0.65
CA TYR A 81 -19.07 0.79 -1.86
C TYR A 81 -20.14 1.85 -2.13
N ILE A 82 -20.76 1.83 -3.31
CA ILE A 82 -21.86 2.73 -3.63
C ILE A 82 -23.16 2.00 -3.28
N GLY A 83 -23.92 2.55 -2.33
CA GLY A 83 -25.20 2.00 -1.90
C GLY A 83 -26.28 2.14 -2.97
N LYS A 84 -27.45 1.52 -2.74
CA LYS A 84 -28.62 1.67 -3.62
C LYS A 84 -29.10 3.12 -3.76
N ASP A 85 -28.80 3.95 -2.77
CA ASP A 85 -29.08 5.39 -2.75
C ASP A 85 -28.10 6.21 -3.63
N GLY A 86 -27.15 5.54 -4.31
CA GLY A 86 -26.14 6.17 -5.14
C GLY A 86 -25.04 6.87 -4.32
N LYS A 87 -25.06 6.75 -3.00
CA LYS A 87 -24.06 7.39 -2.13
C LYS A 87 -22.96 6.40 -1.78
N ARG A 88 -21.73 6.92 -1.69
CA ARG A 88 -20.59 6.14 -1.20
C ARG A 88 -20.73 5.95 0.31
N THR A 89 -20.60 4.71 0.77
CA THR A 89 -20.58 4.38 2.20
C THR A 89 -19.31 4.92 2.86
N ALA A 90 -19.41 5.22 4.16
CA ALA A 90 -18.23 5.53 4.95
C ALA A 90 -17.20 4.38 4.89
N PRO A 91 -15.89 4.67 4.86
CA PRO A 91 -14.85 3.65 4.77
C PRO A 91 -14.77 2.82 6.05
N MET A 92 -15.13 1.55 5.95
CA MET A 92 -15.12 0.58 7.06
C MET A 92 -13.89 -0.31 6.98
N GLY A 93 -13.34 -0.71 8.14
CA GLY A 93 -12.30 -1.72 8.19
C GLY A 93 -12.88 -3.11 7.98
N PHE A 94 -12.07 -4.05 7.50
CA PHE A 94 -12.47 -5.44 7.36
C PHE A 94 -11.32 -6.43 7.58
N VAL A 95 -11.70 -7.65 7.98
CA VAL A 95 -10.84 -8.83 7.91
C VAL A 95 -11.60 -9.93 7.17
N ALA A 96 -10.98 -10.48 6.13
CA ALA A 96 -11.49 -11.64 5.42
C ALA A 96 -10.90 -12.92 6.04
N ILE A 97 -11.76 -13.75 6.59
CA ILE A 97 -11.38 -14.99 7.27
C ILE A 97 -11.85 -16.16 6.40
N PRO A 98 -10.92 -16.99 5.88
CA PRO A 98 -11.29 -18.16 5.10
C PRO A 98 -12.29 -19.06 5.86
N GLY A 99 -13.39 -19.42 5.20
CA GLY A 99 -14.46 -20.25 5.80
C GLY A 99 -15.46 -19.51 6.69
N GLN A 100 -15.20 -18.26 7.09
CA GLN A 100 -16.12 -17.42 7.87
C GLN A 100 -16.63 -16.18 7.11
N GLY A 101 -15.94 -15.78 6.04
CA GLY A 101 -16.34 -14.64 5.20
C GLY A 101 -15.69 -13.33 5.60
N VAL A 102 -16.33 -12.21 5.24
CA VAL A 102 -15.86 -10.87 5.62
C VAL A 102 -16.45 -10.43 6.93
N VAL A 103 -15.57 -9.97 7.79
CA VAL A 103 -15.91 -9.45 9.09
C VAL A 103 -15.60 -7.95 9.13
N PRO A 104 -16.61 -7.07 9.22
CA PRO A 104 -16.38 -5.63 9.31
C PRO A 104 -15.86 -5.21 10.69
N SER A 105 -15.05 -4.15 10.73
CA SER A 105 -14.38 -3.64 11.94
C SER A 105 -15.32 -3.23 13.06
N LEU A 106 -16.57 -2.91 12.73
CA LEU A 106 -17.62 -2.55 13.68
C LEU A 106 -18.06 -3.73 14.55
N LEU A 107 -17.75 -4.96 14.14
CA LEU A 107 -18.33 -6.17 14.72
C LEU A 107 -17.33 -7.05 15.50
N THR A 108 -16.01 -6.78 15.51
CA THR A 108 -15.05 -7.83 15.92
C THR A 108 -13.71 -7.46 16.54
N ASP A 109 -13.28 -8.33 17.46
CA ASP A 109 -11.92 -8.41 18.01
C ASP A 109 -10.88 -8.85 16.97
N GLU A 110 -11.30 -9.56 15.93
CA GLU A 110 -10.46 -9.98 14.81
C GLU A 110 -9.87 -8.78 14.08
N TRP A 111 -10.64 -7.69 13.90
CA TRP A 111 -10.10 -6.44 13.40
C TRP A 111 -9.02 -5.88 14.32
N ASN A 112 -9.28 -5.85 15.64
CA ASN A 112 -8.34 -5.35 16.65
C ASN A 112 -7.01 -6.13 16.70
N LYS A 113 -7.02 -7.41 16.33
CA LYS A 113 -5.84 -8.28 16.23
C LYS A 113 -5.15 -8.20 14.86
N SER A 114 -5.80 -7.60 13.86
CA SER A 114 -5.27 -7.52 12.49
C SER A 114 -4.19 -6.44 12.36
N ARG A 115 -3.28 -6.63 11.37
CA ARG A 115 -2.26 -5.63 11.03
C ARG A 115 -2.85 -4.33 10.47
N CYS A 116 -4.12 -4.34 10.06
CA CYS A 116 -4.80 -3.22 9.42
C CYS A 116 -5.52 -2.27 10.40
N ALA A 117 -5.60 -2.61 11.69
CA ALA A 117 -6.25 -1.76 12.70
C ALA A 117 -5.58 -0.39 12.90
N GLY A 118 -4.35 -0.20 12.41
CA GLY A 118 -3.58 1.03 12.57
C GLY A 118 -3.15 1.28 14.03
N PRO A 119 -2.33 2.33 14.27
CA PRO A 119 -2.00 2.75 15.63
C PRO A 119 -3.25 3.32 16.31
N ARG A 120 -3.57 2.80 17.50
CA ARG A 120 -4.66 3.35 18.32
C ARG A 120 -4.24 4.75 18.78
N SER A 121 -5.05 5.75 18.48
CA SER A 121 -5.06 6.96 19.31
C SER A 121 -5.46 6.50 20.70
N ALA A 122 -4.54 6.57 21.67
CA ALA A 122 -4.89 6.35 23.06
C ALA A 122 -6.00 7.35 23.46
N PRO A 123 -6.97 6.94 24.29
CA PRO A 123 -7.98 7.86 24.83
C PRO A 123 -7.32 8.99 25.63
#